data_AF-A0A2H6N130-F1
#
_entry.id   AF-A0A2H6N130-F1
#
_cell.length_a   1.000
_cell.length_b   1.000
_cell.length_c   1.000
_cell.angle_alpha   90.00
_cell.angle_beta   90.00
_cell.angle_gamma   90.00
#
_symmetry.space_group_name_H-M   'P 1'
#
loop_
_entity.id
_entity.type
_entity.pdbx_description
1 polymer ?
#
loop_
_entity_poly.entity_id
_entity_poly.type
_entity_poly.pdbx_seq_one_letter_code
_entity_poly.pdbx_strand_id
1 'polypeptide(L)'
;ASNSVLNPRGCRGNSIYTSLLFLNLQITRLEQTWRHLRQSHTASAIVYEKDLKPLLGNLNRAEGNSVFSPKEVTVPHILPLLSLMEGEQLWDDNEETCDVLLRTLEAACFVATNTGAYRIRAEARLQEFKSTAELLEVFQTELSLRLFWGSKGAQAERGERYKKFERILTVLSQKLE
;
A
#
# COMPACT_ATOMS: atom_id res chain seq x y z
N ALA A 1 -18.37 27.88 14.45
CA ALA A 1 -16.89 27.89 14.42
C ALA A 1 -16.39 27.00 15.53
N SER A 2 -15.83 25.84 15.18
CA SER A 2 -14.84 25.08 15.95
C SER A 2 -14.19 24.11 14.97
N ASN A 3 -13.01 24.50 14.50
CA ASN A 3 -12.16 23.77 13.58
C ASN A 3 -11.60 22.53 14.29
N SER A 4 -12.01 21.32 13.88
CA SER A 4 -11.22 20.11 14.09
C SER A 4 -10.37 19.87 12.84
N VAL A 5 -9.21 20.52 12.85
CA VAL A 5 -8.10 20.26 11.92
C VAL A 5 -7.81 18.77 11.95
N LEU A 6 -8.11 18.08 10.85
CA LEU A 6 -7.68 16.70 10.59
C LEU A 6 -6.17 16.62 10.80
N ASN A 7 -5.74 16.07 11.93
CA ASN A 7 -4.34 15.87 12.27
C ASN A 7 -3.78 14.75 11.37
N PRO A 8 -2.92 15.06 10.39
CA PRO A 8 -2.49 14.13 9.35
C PRO A 8 -1.47 13.09 9.86
N ARG A 9 -1.12 13.11 11.15
CA ARG A 9 -0.15 12.17 11.74
C ARG A 9 -0.74 10.79 12.05
N GLY A 10 -2.07 10.65 12.11
CA GLY A 10 -2.75 9.44 12.59
C GLY A 10 -3.04 8.34 11.57
N CYS A 11 -2.83 8.58 10.27
CA CYS A 11 -3.30 7.70 9.18
C CYS A 11 -2.18 7.09 8.32
N ARG A 12 -0.92 7.11 8.78
CA ARG A 12 0.23 6.58 8.03
C ARG A 12 0.44 5.05 8.16
N GLY A 13 -0.46 4.33 8.81
CA GLY A 13 -0.20 2.98 9.33
C GLY A 13 -0.69 1.77 8.52
N ASN A 14 -1.28 1.94 7.34
CA ASN A 14 -1.83 0.82 6.54
C ASN A 14 -1.05 0.64 5.23
N SER A 15 0.11 -0.03 5.31
CA SER A 15 1.10 -0.16 4.22
C SER A 15 0.75 -1.20 3.14
N ILE A 16 -0.27 -2.05 3.37
CA ILE A 16 -0.56 -3.17 2.45
C ILE A 16 -1.23 -2.65 1.16
N TYR A 17 -2.09 -1.63 1.25
CA TYR A 17 -2.84 -1.11 0.10
C TYR A 17 -2.07 -0.08 -0.73
N THR A 18 -1.06 0.57 -0.15
CA THR A 18 -0.25 1.58 -0.83
C THR A 18 0.76 0.98 -1.81
N SER A 19 1.10 -0.31 -1.69
CA SER A 19 2.19 -0.85 -2.50
C SER A 19 1.81 -1.15 -3.96
N LEU A 20 0.53 -1.43 -4.24
CA LEU A 20 0.05 -1.81 -5.58
C LEU A 20 -0.38 -0.61 -6.45
N LEU A 21 -0.69 0.54 -5.85
CA LEU A 21 -1.15 1.74 -6.58
C LEU A 21 0.00 2.62 -7.10
N PHE A 22 1.20 2.50 -6.55
CA PHE A 22 2.29 3.46 -6.78
C PHE A 22 3.22 3.09 -7.94
N LEU A 23 3.11 1.88 -8.49
CA LEU A 23 3.88 1.38 -9.64
C LEU A 23 3.04 1.24 -10.92
N ASN A 24 1.78 1.64 -10.89
CA ASN A 24 0.90 1.50 -12.05
C ASN A 24 1.23 2.59 -13.09
N LEU A 25 1.97 2.20 -14.14
CA LEU A 25 2.39 3.06 -15.25
C LEU A 25 1.23 3.84 -15.88
N GLN A 26 0.01 3.29 -15.80
CA GLN A 26 -1.20 3.89 -16.34
C GLN A 26 -1.66 5.12 -15.55
N ILE A 27 -1.32 5.23 -14.26
CA ILE A 27 -1.63 6.41 -13.44
C ILE A 27 -0.48 7.43 -13.49
N THR A 28 0.77 6.97 -13.45
CA THR A 28 1.95 7.88 -13.44
C THR A 28 2.11 8.65 -14.75
N ARG A 29 1.63 8.12 -15.88
CA ARG A 29 1.66 8.80 -17.19
C ARG A 29 0.65 9.93 -17.38
N LEU A 30 -0.31 10.11 -16.47
CA LEU A 30 -1.37 11.13 -16.60
C LEU A 30 -0.83 12.54 -16.31
N GLU A 31 -0.02 13.07 -17.22
CA GLU A 31 0.73 14.32 -17.05
C GLU A 31 -0.15 15.53 -16.73
N GLN A 32 -1.31 15.67 -17.40
CA GLN A 32 -2.23 16.79 -17.19
C GLN A 32 -2.86 16.70 -15.81
N THR A 33 -3.31 15.52 -15.39
CA THR A 33 -3.83 15.26 -14.05
C THR A 33 -2.79 15.57 -12.98
N TRP A 34 -1.56 15.06 -13.12
CA TRP A 34 -0.46 15.34 -12.18
C TRP A 34 -0.05 16.81 -12.18
N ARG A 35 -0.09 17.51 -13.32
CA ARG A 35 0.17 18.94 -13.41
C ARG A 35 -0.91 19.72 -12.67
N HIS A 36 -2.17 19.37 -12.86
CA HIS A 36 -3.29 20.01 -12.18
C HIS A 36 -3.25 19.77 -10.66
N LEU A 37 -2.93 18.55 -10.22
CA LEU A 37 -2.75 18.23 -8.80
C LEU A 37 -1.64 19.09 -8.17
N ARG A 38 -0.50 19.25 -8.85
CA ARG A 38 0.60 20.09 -8.37
C ARG A 38 0.23 21.56 -8.26
N GLN A 39 -0.65 22.05 -9.12
CA GLN A 39 -1.12 23.44 -9.10
C GLN A 39 -2.20 23.69 -8.05
N SER A 40 -3.17 22.79 -7.92
CA SER A 40 -4.33 22.96 -7.02
C SER A 40 -4.09 22.45 -5.60
N HIS A 41 -3.22 21.44 -5.43
CA HIS A 41 -2.95 20.76 -4.17
C HIS A 41 -1.44 20.57 -3.95
N THR A 42 -0.68 21.66 -4.09
CA THR A 42 0.79 21.65 -4.05
C THR A 42 1.36 20.99 -2.80
N ALA A 43 0.80 21.26 -1.61
CA ALA A 43 1.26 20.67 -0.37
C ALA A 43 1.13 19.14 -0.37
N SER A 44 -0.01 18.61 -0.83
CA SER A 44 -0.23 17.15 -0.94
C SER A 44 0.70 16.52 -1.98
N ALA A 45 0.92 17.20 -3.11
CA ALA A 45 1.84 16.72 -4.14
C ALA A 45 3.30 16.66 -3.63
N ILE A 46 3.73 17.65 -2.83
CA ILE A 46 5.06 17.64 -2.20
C ILE A 46 5.18 16.48 -1.21
N VAL A 47 4.19 16.28 -0.33
CA VAL A 47 4.20 15.16 0.64
C VAL A 47 4.28 13.81 -0.08
N TYR A 48 3.53 13.65 -1.17
CA TYR A 48 3.58 12.44 -1.97
C TYR A 48 4.98 12.17 -2.55
N GLU A 49 5.59 13.17 -3.19
CA GLU A 49 6.89 13.01 -3.87
C GLU A 49 8.07 12.94 -2.90
N LYS A 50 8.05 13.71 -1.81
CA LYS A 50 9.19 13.87 -0.91
C LYS A 50 9.15 12.96 0.31
N ASP A 51 7.96 12.56 0.76
CA ASP A 51 7.83 11.75 1.96
C ASP A 51 7.31 10.35 1.63
N LEU A 52 6.16 10.23 0.95
CA LEU A 52 5.48 8.93 0.80
C LEU A 52 6.19 8.00 -0.18
N LYS A 53 6.62 8.50 -1.35
CA LYS A 53 7.36 7.68 -2.34
C LYS A 53 8.68 7.14 -1.77
N PRO A 54 9.58 7.98 -1.21
CA PRO A 54 10.82 7.47 -0.64
C PRO A 54 10.58 6.52 0.54
N LEU A 55 9.59 6.82 1.39
CA LEU A 55 9.22 5.93 2.49
C LEU A 55 8.81 4.54 1.99
N LEU A 56 7.98 4.45 0.96
CA LEU A 56 7.56 3.17 0.38
C LEU A 56 8.76 2.40 -0.21
N GLY A 57 9.69 3.09 -0.89
CA GLY A 57 10.92 2.48 -1.38
C GLY A 57 11.79 1.91 -0.25
N ASN A 58 11.96 2.66 0.83
CA ASN A 58 12.72 2.22 2.01
C ASN A 58 12.03 1.05 2.71
N LEU A 59 10.70 1.07 2.80
CA LEU A 59 9.90 -0.04 3.33
C LEU A 59 10.08 -1.31 2.49
N ASN A 60 10.08 -1.21 1.17
CA ASN A 60 10.27 -2.35 0.27
C ASN A 60 11.68 -2.98 0.37
N ARG A 61 12.70 -2.19 0.70
CA ARG A 61 14.08 -2.65 0.90
C ARG A 61 14.45 -2.94 2.35
N ALA A 62 13.50 -2.82 3.28
CA ALA A 62 13.77 -2.87 4.72
C ALA A 62 14.93 -1.94 5.15
N GLU A 63 15.01 -0.76 4.55
CA GLU A 63 16.13 0.19 4.70
C GLU A 63 15.84 1.30 5.72
N GLY A 64 16.85 1.74 6.46
CA GLY A 64 16.71 2.75 7.51
C GLY A 64 15.76 2.31 8.64
N ASN A 65 14.99 3.24 9.19
CA ASN A 65 13.95 2.96 10.21
C ASN A 65 12.67 2.38 9.57
N SER A 66 12.81 1.40 8.68
CA SER A 66 11.69 0.71 8.01
C SER A 66 10.95 -0.26 8.93
N VAL A 67 11.62 -0.77 9.97
CA VAL A 67 11.00 -1.60 11.01
C VAL A 67 10.36 -0.70 12.05
N PHE A 68 9.11 -0.36 11.82
CA PHE A 68 8.38 0.46 12.76
C PHE A 68 7.94 -0.33 13.98
N SER A 69 8.15 0.28 15.15
CA SER A 69 7.76 -0.29 16.41
C SER A 69 6.24 -0.49 16.46
N PRO A 70 5.73 -1.49 17.21
CA PRO A 70 4.33 -1.52 17.62
C PRO A 70 3.88 -0.25 18.36
N LYS A 71 4.77 0.68 18.74
CA LYS A 71 4.40 2.01 19.25
C LYS A 71 4.02 3.02 18.17
N GLU A 72 4.26 2.70 16.91
CA GLU A 72 4.10 3.60 15.76
C GLU A 72 3.02 3.09 14.82
N VAL A 73 2.98 1.79 14.53
CA VAL A 73 2.05 1.20 13.53
C VAL A 73 1.17 0.12 14.12
N THR A 74 -0.02 -0.03 13.54
CA THR A 74 -0.98 -1.11 13.83
C THR A 74 -0.77 -2.31 12.93
N VAL A 75 -0.37 -2.10 11.67
CA VAL A 75 -0.13 -3.15 10.69
C VAL A 75 1.29 -3.02 10.13
N PRO A 76 2.19 -3.98 10.40
CA PRO A 76 3.55 -3.94 9.89
C PRO A 76 3.60 -4.18 8.38
N HIS A 77 4.65 -3.66 7.72
CA HIS A 77 4.86 -3.86 6.28
C HIS A 77 5.46 -5.25 6.00
N ILE A 78 4.59 -6.23 5.79
CA ILE A 78 4.97 -7.64 5.58
C ILE A 78 5.16 -8.01 4.11
N LEU A 79 4.85 -7.10 3.18
CA LEU A 79 4.87 -7.38 1.75
C LEU A 79 6.23 -7.87 1.23
N PRO A 80 7.39 -7.31 1.63
CA PRO A 80 8.70 -7.78 1.18
C PRO A 80 8.98 -9.24 1.55
N LEU A 81 8.56 -9.66 2.74
CA LEU A 81 8.67 -11.04 3.17
C LEU A 81 7.78 -11.97 2.33
N LEU A 82 6.52 -11.58 2.10
CA LEU A 82 5.58 -12.39 1.32
C LEU A 82 6.06 -12.59 -0.11
N SER A 83 6.50 -11.51 -0.78
CA SER A 83 7.04 -11.61 -2.12
C SER A 83 8.29 -12.48 -2.17
N LEU A 84 9.21 -12.35 -1.20
CA LEU A 84 10.37 -13.24 -1.10
C LEU A 84 9.97 -14.72 -0.99
N MET A 85 8.97 -15.03 -0.16
CA MET A 85 8.47 -16.41 0.01
C MET A 85 7.76 -16.94 -1.24
N GLU A 86 7.13 -16.07 -2.04
CA GLU A 86 6.52 -16.40 -3.33
C GLU A 86 7.55 -16.46 -4.48
N GLY A 87 8.81 -16.11 -4.22
CA GLY A 87 9.85 -16.00 -5.25
C GLY A 87 9.69 -14.78 -6.17
N GLU A 88 8.89 -13.80 -5.76
CA GLU A 88 8.72 -12.51 -6.42
C GLU A 88 9.75 -11.50 -5.88
N GLN A 89 10.36 -10.73 -6.78
CA GLN A 89 11.34 -9.71 -6.41
C GLN A 89 10.70 -8.31 -6.45
N LEU A 90 10.76 -7.57 -5.34
CA LEU A 90 10.19 -6.22 -5.20
C LEU A 90 11.23 -5.09 -5.30
N TRP A 91 12.51 -5.45 -5.44
CA TRP A 91 13.63 -4.52 -5.55
C TRP A 91 14.39 -4.79 -6.85
N ASP A 92 14.94 -3.75 -7.45
CA ASP A 92 15.69 -3.88 -8.71
C ASP A 92 16.94 -4.76 -8.53
N ASP A 93 17.40 -5.40 -9.62
CA ASP A 93 18.64 -6.18 -9.67
C ASP A 93 19.85 -5.27 -9.41
N ASN A 94 20.20 -5.14 -8.13
CA ASN A 94 21.36 -4.37 -7.68
C ASN A 94 22.27 -5.25 -6.82
N GLU A 95 23.55 -4.86 -6.71
CA GLU A 95 24.60 -5.62 -6.00
C GLU A 95 24.29 -5.89 -4.50
N GLU A 96 23.34 -5.17 -3.90
CA GLU A 96 22.95 -5.27 -2.48
C GLU A 96 21.90 -6.37 -2.17
N THR A 97 21.70 -7.34 -3.08
CA THR A 97 20.60 -8.32 -2.97
C THR A 97 20.65 -9.14 -1.67
N CYS A 98 21.83 -9.54 -1.20
CA CYS A 98 21.98 -10.29 0.06
C CYS A 98 21.69 -9.43 1.30
N ASP A 99 22.07 -8.15 1.29
CA ASP A 99 21.84 -7.25 2.41
C ASP A 99 20.35 -6.90 2.54
N VAL A 100 19.65 -6.71 1.42
CA VAL A 100 18.20 -6.51 1.42
C VAL A 100 17.47 -7.76 1.91
N LEU A 101 17.93 -8.94 1.50
CA LEU A 101 17.40 -10.23 1.97
C LEU A 101 17.53 -10.35 3.50
N LEU A 102 18.73 -10.14 4.04
CA LEU A 102 18.99 -10.25 5.47
C LEU A 102 18.12 -9.26 6.26
N ARG A 103 18.11 -7.98 5.86
CA ARG A 103 17.27 -6.94 6.50
C ARG A 103 15.78 -7.31 6.48
N THR A 104 15.30 -7.87 5.38
CA THR A 104 13.90 -8.31 5.25
C THR A 104 13.57 -9.45 6.22
N LEU A 105 14.46 -10.42 6.36
CA LEU A 105 14.29 -11.55 7.29
C LEU A 105 14.40 -11.10 8.76
N GLU A 106 15.31 -10.20 9.07
CA GLU A 106 15.42 -9.59 10.41
C GLU A 106 14.16 -8.81 10.78
N ALA A 107 13.65 -8.00 9.85
CA ALA A 107 12.38 -7.28 10.01
C ALA A 107 11.20 -8.25 10.25
N ALA A 108 11.14 -9.35 9.49
CA ALA A 108 10.12 -10.38 9.65
C ALA A 108 10.18 -11.05 11.04
N CYS A 109 11.38 -11.42 11.50
CA CYS A 109 11.60 -11.96 12.84
C CYS A 109 11.15 -10.98 13.93
N PHE A 110 11.50 -9.69 13.78
CA PHE A 110 11.05 -8.65 14.70
C PHE A 110 9.52 -8.52 14.71
N VAL A 111 8.87 -8.52 13.54
CA VAL A 111 7.41 -8.45 13.45
C VAL A 111 6.76 -9.66 14.12
N ALA A 112 7.24 -10.87 13.83
CA ALA A 112 6.71 -12.12 14.36
C ALA A 112 6.78 -12.16 15.90
N THR A 113 7.91 -11.75 16.47
CA THR A 113 8.10 -11.69 17.93
C THR A 113 7.22 -10.63 18.61
N ASN A 114 6.79 -9.60 17.87
CA ASN A 114 5.98 -8.49 18.40
C ASN A 114 4.50 -8.54 18.00
N THR A 115 4.01 -9.64 17.39
CA THR A 115 2.62 -9.78 16.91
C THR A 115 1.56 -9.37 17.93
N GLY A 116 1.73 -9.79 19.19
CA GLY A 116 0.79 -9.46 20.26
C GLY A 116 0.68 -7.96 20.54
N ALA A 117 1.77 -7.22 20.40
CA ALA A 117 1.79 -5.77 20.60
C ALA A 117 1.06 -5.02 19.46
N TYR A 118 1.19 -5.47 18.21
CA TYR A 118 0.43 -4.93 17.08
C TYR A 118 -1.08 -5.15 17.27
N ARG A 119 -1.50 -6.32 17.74
CA ARG A 119 -2.91 -6.63 18.07
C ARG A 119 -3.47 -5.68 19.13
N ILE A 120 -2.79 -5.57 20.28
CA ILE A 120 -3.22 -4.70 21.39
C ILE A 120 -3.35 -3.25 20.90
N ARG A 121 -2.42 -2.79 20.07
CA ARG A 121 -2.49 -1.45 19.51
C ARG A 121 -3.65 -1.27 18.54
N ALA A 122 -3.91 -2.25 17.66
CA ALA A 122 -5.04 -2.20 16.74
C ALA A 122 -6.36 -2.12 17.51
N GLU A 123 -6.53 -2.94 18.55
CA GLU A 123 -7.69 -2.93 19.45
C GLU A 123 -7.83 -1.57 20.13
N ALA A 124 -6.76 -1.04 20.73
CA ALA A 124 -6.78 0.28 21.37
C ALA A 124 -7.11 1.41 20.38
N ARG A 125 -6.64 1.33 19.14
CA ARG A 125 -6.91 2.34 18.10
C ARG A 125 -8.35 2.27 17.57
N LEU A 126 -8.95 1.09 17.58
CA LEU A 126 -10.29 0.81 17.06
C LEU A 126 -11.38 0.79 18.14
N GLN A 127 -11.05 0.96 19.42
CA GLN A 127 -11.99 0.85 20.54
C GLN A 127 -13.27 1.70 20.38
N GLU A 128 -13.15 2.88 19.75
CA GLU A 128 -14.28 3.80 19.52
C GLU A 128 -14.73 3.84 18.06
N PHE A 129 -14.16 3.00 17.19
CA PHE A 129 -14.47 2.99 15.77
C PHE A 129 -15.84 2.35 15.52
N LYS A 130 -16.79 3.16 15.06
CA LYS A 130 -18.09 2.69 14.57
C LYS A 130 -18.08 2.73 13.05
N SER A 131 -18.25 1.56 12.42
CA SER A 131 -18.39 1.43 10.97
C SER A 131 -19.76 0.90 10.60
N THR A 132 -20.22 1.24 9.40
CA THR A 132 -21.42 0.65 8.82
C THR A 132 -21.07 -0.64 8.09
N ALA A 133 -22.05 -1.54 7.95
CA ALA A 133 -21.84 -2.83 7.28
C ALA A 133 -21.41 -2.63 5.82
N GLU A 134 -21.98 -1.64 5.14
CA GLU A 134 -21.67 -1.32 3.74
C GLU A 134 -20.23 -0.84 3.59
N LEU A 135 -19.74 -0.01 4.51
CA LEU A 135 -18.35 0.47 4.47
C LEU A 135 -17.37 -0.69 4.70
N LEU A 136 -17.68 -1.60 5.63
CA LEU A 136 -16.86 -2.79 5.85
C LEU A 136 -16.85 -3.71 4.63
N GLU A 137 -17.99 -3.88 3.96
CA GLU A 137 -18.10 -4.69 2.74
C GLU A 137 -17.23 -4.12 1.60
N VAL A 138 -17.17 -2.80 1.44
CA VAL A 138 -16.30 -2.13 0.45
C VAL A 138 -14.83 -2.50 0.61
N PHE A 139 -14.38 -2.71 1.85
CA PHE A 139 -13.00 -3.10 2.15
C PHE A 139 -12.77 -4.62 2.11
N GLN A 140 -13.78 -5.43 1.81
CA GLN A 140 -13.60 -6.87 1.62
C GLN A 140 -13.01 -7.17 0.23
N THR A 141 -12.03 -8.06 0.21
CA THR A 141 -11.36 -8.47 -1.03
C THR A 141 -12.32 -9.20 -1.97
N GLU A 142 -13.28 -9.93 -1.42
CA GLU A 142 -14.30 -10.70 -2.13
C GLU A 142 -15.24 -9.79 -2.91
N LEU A 143 -15.67 -8.67 -2.30
CA LEU A 143 -16.46 -7.67 -2.99
C LEU A 143 -15.65 -7.05 -4.13
N SER A 144 -14.42 -6.62 -3.86
CA SER A 144 -13.53 -6.03 -4.87
C SER A 144 -13.35 -6.96 -6.08
N LEU A 145 -13.11 -8.26 -5.84
CA LEU A 145 -12.98 -9.24 -6.91
C LEU A 145 -14.26 -9.42 -7.73
N ARG A 146 -15.42 -9.48 -7.07
CA ARG A 146 -16.71 -9.60 -7.76
C ARG A 146 -17.08 -8.32 -8.49
N LEU A 147 -16.70 -7.15 -7.98
CA LEU A 147 -16.94 -5.85 -8.60
C LEU A 147 -16.17 -5.74 -9.92
N PHE A 148 -14.88 -6.09 -9.92
CA PHE A 148 -14.06 -6.00 -11.13
C PHE A 148 -14.36 -7.11 -12.16
N TRP A 149 -14.67 -8.32 -11.71
CA TRP A 149 -14.71 -9.50 -12.60
C TRP A 149 -16.08 -10.19 -12.70
N GLY A 150 -17.06 -9.79 -11.90
CA GLY A 150 -18.31 -10.52 -11.73
C GLY A 150 -18.13 -11.86 -11.01
N SER A 151 -19.24 -12.57 -10.79
CA SER A 151 -19.25 -13.84 -10.03
C SER A 151 -18.41 -14.95 -10.69
N LYS A 152 -18.47 -15.07 -12.02
CA LYS A 152 -17.71 -16.08 -12.78
C LYS A 152 -16.25 -15.68 -12.96
N GLY A 153 -15.99 -14.42 -13.30
CA GLY A 153 -14.63 -13.94 -13.53
C GLY A 153 -13.80 -13.86 -12.25
N ALA A 154 -14.42 -13.73 -11.08
CA ALA A 154 -13.71 -13.77 -9.80
C ALA A 154 -12.98 -15.09 -9.54
N GLN A 155 -13.44 -16.20 -10.14
CA GLN A 155 -12.84 -17.53 -10.04
C GLN A 155 -11.73 -17.80 -11.08
N ALA A 156 -11.49 -16.85 -12.00
CA ALA A 156 -10.41 -16.98 -12.98
C ALA A 156 -9.03 -16.88 -12.32
N GLU A 157 -8.03 -17.41 -13.01
CA GLU A 157 -6.64 -17.47 -12.55
C GLU A 157 -6.08 -16.06 -12.27
N ARG A 158 -5.20 -15.93 -11.27
CA ARG A 158 -4.64 -14.63 -10.80
C ARG A 158 -3.95 -13.90 -11.95
N GLY A 159 -3.10 -14.61 -12.71
CA GLY A 159 -2.37 -14.07 -13.85
C GLY A 159 -3.28 -13.55 -14.96
N GLU A 160 -4.31 -14.31 -15.33
CA GLU A 160 -5.28 -13.87 -16.34
C GLU A 160 -6.02 -12.59 -15.92
N ARG A 161 -6.51 -12.54 -14.68
CA ARG A 161 -7.22 -11.37 -14.15
C ARG A 161 -6.34 -10.13 -14.18
N TYR A 162 -5.11 -10.20 -13.69
CA TYR A 162 -4.22 -9.04 -13.71
C TYR A 162 -3.86 -8.60 -15.13
N LYS A 163 -3.54 -9.52 -16.04
CA LYS A 163 -3.27 -9.17 -17.45
C LYS A 163 -4.45 -8.45 -18.10
N LYS A 164 -5.67 -8.89 -17.82
CA LYS A 164 -6.88 -8.23 -18.32
C LYS A 164 -7.07 -6.86 -17.70
N PHE A 165 -6.77 -6.70 -16.42
CA PHE A 165 -6.91 -5.43 -15.70
C PHE A 165 -5.91 -4.40 -16.21
N GLU A 166 -4.65 -4.80 -16.36
CA GLU A 166 -3.58 -4.02 -16.97
C GLU A 166 -4.03 -3.46 -18.32
N ARG A 167 -4.58 -4.32 -19.20
CA ARG A 167 -5.10 -3.88 -20.51
C ARG A 167 -6.24 -2.87 -20.39
N ILE A 168 -7.18 -3.08 -19.47
CA ILE A 168 -8.29 -2.15 -19.23
C ILE A 168 -7.75 -0.79 -18.77
N LEU A 169 -6.86 -0.78 -17.76
CA LEU A 169 -6.24 0.43 -17.25
C LEU A 169 -5.45 1.16 -18.33
N THR A 170 -4.74 0.43 -19.19
CA THR A 170 -3.97 1.04 -20.29
C THR A 170 -4.89 1.78 -21.26
N VAL A 171 -6.02 1.15 -21.65
CA VAL A 171 -6.99 1.80 -22.54
C VAL A 171 -7.68 2.98 -21.86
N LEU A 172 -8.04 2.86 -20.57
CA LEU A 172 -8.67 3.95 -19.83
C LEU A 172 -7.72 5.15 -19.67
N SER A 173 -6.46 4.88 -19.33
CA SER A 173 -5.42 5.90 -19.22
C SER A 173 -5.22 6.63 -20.54
N GLN A 174 -5.06 5.90 -21.66
CA GLN A 174 -4.92 6.48 -23.01
C GLN A 174 -6.15 7.28 -23.47
N LYS A 175 -7.35 6.92 -23.01
CA LYS A 175 -8.57 7.66 -23.33
C LYS A 175 -8.70 8.95 -22.51
N LEU A 176 -8.12 8.98 -21.32
CA LEU A 176 -8.10 10.15 -20.47
C LEU A 176 -7.07 11.17 -20.96
N GLU A 177 -5.85 10.69 -21.23
CA GLU A 177 -4.68 11.47 -21.67
C GLU A 177 -3.71 10.64 -22.55
#